data_AF-A0A2V6NWD8-F1
#
_entry.id   AF-A0A2V6NWD8-F1
#
_cell.length_a   1.000
_cell.length_b   1.000
_cell.length_c   1.000
_cell.angle_alpha   90.00
_cell.angle_beta   90.00
_cell.angle_gamma   90.00
#
_symmetry.space_group_name_H-M   'P 1'
#
loop_
_entity.id
_entity.type
_entity.pdbx_description
1 polymer ?
#
loop_
_entity_poly.entity_id
_entity_poly.type
_entity_poly.pdbx_seq_one_letter_code
_entity_poly.pdbx_strand_id
1 'polypeptide(L)'
;MAERDLAEREIIEAGAREQRRIAYDLHDDLGQHLVGIAFKAKLLGEKLQSTHPVQAQEASTIARLANDAARQTRLTAHKLDSDNGAIDLTTALPKLAAAVEENCRVRVSVNTSAGSVPVSAQVAVQLYRITQEAVR
;
A
#
# COMPACT_ATOMS: atom_id res chain seq x y z
N MET A 1 -30.00 -25.22 8.32
CA MET A 1 -29.64 -24.32 7.20
C MET A 1 -29.05 -23.01 7.72
N ALA A 2 -29.75 -22.23 8.56
CA ALA A 2 -29.24 -20.97 9.10
C ALA A 2 -27.87 -21.06 9.83
N GLU A 3 -27.63 -22.09 10.65
CA GLU A 3 -26.32 -22.26 11.33
C GLU A 3 -25.17 -22.60 10.37
N ARG A 4 -25.47 -23.33 9.29
CA ARG A 4 -24.49 -23.68 8.25
C ARG A 4 -24.11 -22.44 7.44
N ASP A 5 -25.10 -21.62 7.10
CA ASP A 5 -24.90 -20.38 6.35
C ASP A 5 -24.13 -19.33 7.20
N LEU A 6 -24.34 -19.33 8.53
CA LEU A 6 -23.59 -18.47 9.45
C LEU A 6 -22.12 -18.92 9.56
N ALA A 7 -21.88 -20.22 9.69
CA ALA A 7 -20.52 -20.77 9.74
C ALA A 7 -19.75 -20.54 8.44
N GLU A 8 -20.39 -20.70 7.27
CA GLU A 8 -19.77 -20.39 5.97
C GLU A 8 -19.40 -18.90 5.85
N ARG A 9 -20.27 -17.99 6.35
CA ARG A 9 -19.96 -16.56 6.39
C ARG A 9 -18.79 -16.24 7.30
N GLU A 10 -18.74 -16.81 8.50
CA GLU A 10 -17.61 -16.59 9.42
C GLU A 10 -16.27 -17.04 8.84
N ILE A 11 -16.25 -18.17 8.12
CA ILE A 11 -15.05 -18.67 7.43
C ILE A 11 -14.58 -17.69 6.36
N ILE A 12 -15.50 -17.20 5.51
CA ILE A 12 -15.18 -16.22 4.46
C ILE A 12 -14.64 -14.93 5.08
N GLU A 13 -15.30 -14.41 6.11
CA GLU A 13 -14.87 -13.18 6.78
C GLU A 13 -13.52 -13.35 7.51
N ALA A 14 -13.26 -14.51 8.10
CA ALA A 14 -11.97 -14.83 8.72
C ALA A 14 -10.84 -14.84 7.68
N GLY A 15 -11.08 -15.46 6.51
CA GLY A 15 -10.14 -15.43 5.39
C GLY A 15 -9.85 -14.00 4.91
N ALA A 16 -10.90 -13.19 4.78
CA ALA A 16 -10.76 -11.80 4.37
C ALA A 16 -9.98 -10.94 5.38
N ARG A 17 -10.20 -11.16 6.69
CA ARG A 17 -9.43 -10.47 7.74
C ARG A 17 -7.95 -10.84 7.70
N GLU A 18 -7.64 -12.12 7.52
CA GLU A 18 -6.25 -12.59 7.50
C GLU A 18 -5.50 -12.11 6.26
N GLN A 19 -6.13 -12.14 5.09
CA GLN A 19 -5.51 -11.63 3.86
C GLN A 19 -5.28 -10.11 3.92
N ARG A 20 -6.18 -9.32 4.55
CA ARG A 20 -5.91 -7.89 4.84
C ARG A 20 -4.71 -7.73 5.77
N ARG A 21 -4.66 -8.50 6.86
CA ARG A 21 -3.52 -8.46 7.81
C ARG A 21 -2.20 -8.73 7.09
N ILE A 22 -2.15 -9.75 6.23
CA ILE A 22 -0.98 -10.09 5.41
C ILE A 22 -0.64 -8.95 4.43
N ALA A 23 -1.63 -8.33 3.80
CA ALA A 23 -1.40 -7.18 2.92
C ALA A 23 -0.78 -5.99 3.68
N TYR A 24 -1.25 -5.70 4.90
CA TYR A 24 -0.66 -4.68 5.77
C TYR A 24 0.78 -5.02 6.16
N ASP A 25 1.05 -6.22 6.67
CA ASP A 25 2.40 -6.63 7.07
C ASP A 25 3.40 -6.53 5.90
N LEU A 26 2.97 -6.95 4.69
CA LEU A 26 3.79 -6.83 3.48
C LEU A 26 4.08 -5.37 3.12
N HIS A 27 3.05 -4.51 3.14
CA HIS A 27 3.20 -3.11 2.76
C HIS A 27 4.03 -2.31 3.78
N ASP A 28 3.67 -2.41 5.06
CA ASP A 28 4.21 -1.56 6.12
C ASP A 28 5.58 -2.03 6.60
N ASP A 29 5.78 -3.34 6.80
CA ASP A 29 7.05 -3.83 7.34
C ASP A 29 8.06 -4.13 6.22
N LEU A 30 7.72 -5.06 5.33
CA LEU A 30 8.65 -5.50 4.29
C LEU A 30 8.91 -4.41 3.23
N GLY A 31 7.85 -3.71 2.79
CA GLY A 31 7.97 -2.62 1.82
C GLY A 31 8.87 -1.49 2.30
N GLN A 32 8.70 -1.04 3.55
CA GLN A 32 9.51 0.02 4.13
C GLN A 32 10.97 -0.39 4.32
N HIS A 33 11.23 -1.61 4.80
CA HIS A 33 12.59 -2.13 4.94
C HIS A 33 13.35 -2.13 3.61
N LEU A 34 12.70 -2.55 2.52
CA LEU A 34 13.31 -2.58 1.18
C LEU A 34 13.63 -1.16 0.66
N VAL A 35 12.76 -0.19 0.92
CA VAL A 35 13.04 1.23 0.60
C VAL A 35 14.23 1.75 1.41
N GLY A 36 14.31 1.42 2.71
CA GLY A 36 15.44 1.78 3.55
C GLY A 36 16.77 1.20 3.07
N ILE A 37 16.76 -0.07 2.62
CA ILE A 37 17.93 -0.72 2.00
C ILE A 37 18.32 0.00 0.72
N ALA A 38 17.35 0.30 -0.14
CA ALA A 38 17.60 1.02 -1.40
C ALA A 38 18.26 2.38 -1.17
N PHE A 39 17.77 3.13 -0.17
CA PHE A 39 18.31 4.43 0.20
C PHE A 39 19.75 4.34 0.73
N LYS A 40 20.03 3.39 1.63
CA LYS A 40 21.38 3.19 2.17
C LYS A 40 22.37 2.78 1.08
N ALA A 41 21.96 1.89 0.16
CA ALA A 41 22.78 1.48 -0.96
C ALA A 41 23.07 2.64 -1.92
N LYS A 42 22.08 3.49 -2.21
CA LYS A 42 22.28 4.70 -3.00
C LYS A 42 23.30 5.65 -2.36
N LEU A 43 23.16 5.95 -1.07
CA LEU A 43 24.08 6.82 -0.33
C LEU A 43 25.50 6.24 -0.31
N LEU A 44 25.63 4.92 -0.19
CA LEU A 44 26.93 4.24 -0.29
C LEU A 44 27.54 4.42 -1.68
N GLY A 45 26.76 4.25 -2.74
CA GLY A 45 27.21 4.48 -4.12
C GLY A 45 27.74 5.88 -4.34
N GLU A 46 27.01 6.90 -3.85
CA GLU A 46 27.41 8.31 -3.93
C GLU A 46 28.75 8.58 -3.23
N LYS A 47 28.97 7.97 -2.05
CA LYS A 47 30.25 8.09 -1.32
C LYS A 47 31.43 7.42 -2.04
N LEU A 48 31.17 6.31 -2.73
CA LEU A 48 32.19 5.52 -3.42
C LEU A 48 32.51 6.03 -4.83
N GLN A 49 31.69 6.91 -5.40
CA GLN A 49 31.75 7.32 -6.81
C GLN A 49 33.14 7.82 -7.24
N SER A 50 33.85 8.53 -6.36
CA SER A 50 35.14 9.17 -6.68
C SER A 50 36.35 8.27 -6.42
N THR A 51 36.26 7.34 -5.48
CA THR A 51 37.40 6.52 -5.02
C THR A 51 37.32 5.07 -5.48
N HIS A 52 36.11 4.56 -5.68
CA HIS A 52 35.80 3.15 -5.89
C HIS A 52 34.61 2.99 -6.88
N PRO A 53 34.81 3.33 -8.17
CA PRO A 53 33.71 3.42 -9.13
C PRO A 53 33.02 2.06 -9.41
N VAL A 54 33.76 0.95 -9.30
CA VAL A 54 33.17 -0.40 -9.47
C VAL A 54 32.20 -0.71 -8.33
N GLN A 55 32.62 -0.47 -7.09
CA GLN A 55 31.79 -0.68 -5.90
C GLN A 55 30.62 0.31 -5.84
N ALA A 56 30.80 1.53 -6.36
CA ALA A 56 29.70 2.47 -6.53
C ALA A 56 28.62 1.92 -7.48
N GLN A 57 29.02 1.27 -8.57
CA GLN A 57 28.09 0.64 -9.51
C GLN A 57 27.39 -0.58 -8.90
N GLU A 58 28.08 -1.37 -8.08
CA GLU A 58 27.47 -2.47 -7.31
C GLU A 58 26.42 -1.95 -6.32
N ALA A 59 26.74 -0.89 -5.58
CA ALA A 59 25.80 -0.25 -4.65
C ALA A 59 24.56 0.30 -5.37
N SER A 60 24.73 0.90 -6.55
CA SER A 60 23.62 1.33 -7.42
C SER A 60 22.74 0.14 -7.86
N THR A 61 23.37 -1.00 -8.18
CA THR A 61 22.65 -2.23 -8.54
C THR A 61 21.82 -2.77 -7.37
N ILE A 62 22.37 -2.76 -6.15
CA ILE A 62 21.62 -3.13 -4.93
C ILE A 62 20.43 -2.19 -4.73
N ALA A 63 20.63 -0.88 -4.88
CA ALA A 63 19.55 0.09 -4.73
C ALA A 63 18.41 -0.15 -5.72
N ARG A 64 18.73 -0.50 -6.97
CA ARG A 64 17.73 -0.84 -8.00
C ARG A 64 16.96 -2.11 -7.63
N LEU A 65 17.66 -3.18 -7.26
CA LEU A 65 17.02 -4.46 -6.90
C LEU A 65 16.10 -4.31 -5.69
N ALA A 66 16.52 -3.56 -4.67
CA ALA A 66 15.69 -3.29 -3.50
C ALA A 66 14.43 -2.48 -3.84
N ASN A 67 14.53 -1.48 -4.73
CA ASN A 67 13.35 -0.75 -5.22
C ASN A 67 12.41 -1.64 -6.06
N ASP A 68 12.96 -2.53 -6.88
CA ASP A 68 12.18 -3.49 -7.65
C ASP A 68 11.41 -4.45 -6.73
N ALA A 69 12.07 -4.97 -5.69
CA ALA A 69 11.45 -5.81 -4.67
C ALA A 69 10.38 -5.04 -3.89
N ALA A 70 10.63 -3.80 -3.47
CA ALA A 70 9.63 -2.97 -2.77
C ALA A 70 8.37 -2.76 -3.61
N ARG A 71 8.55 -2.51 -4.93
CA ARG A 71 7.44 -2.38 -5.87
C ARG A 71 6.65 -3.68 -5.99
N GLN A 72 7.33 -4.83 -6.09
CA GLN A 72 6.67 -6.14 -6.16
C GLN A 72 5.89 -6.44 -4.88
N THR A 73 6.46 -6.19 -3.71
CA THR A 73 5.78 -6.35 -2.41
C THR A 73 4.49 -5.54 -2.35
N ARG A 74 4.53 -4.27 -2.77
CA ARG A 74 3.34 -3.41 -2.83
C ARG A 74 2.28 -3.94 -3.79
N LEU A 75 2.68 -4.45 -4.96
CA LEU A 75 1.75 -5.05 -5.92
C LEU A 75 1.11 -6.33 -5.38
N THR A 76 1.87 -7.15 -4.65
CA THR A 76 1.38 -8.38 -4.02
C THR A 76 0.41 -8.04 -2.89
N ALA A 77 0.77 -7.13 -1.99
CA ALA A 77 -0.12 -6.64 -0.93
C ALA A 77 -1.45 -6.11 -1.52
N HIS A 78 -1.39 -5.34 -2.60
CA HIS A 78 -2.60 -4.85 -3.27
C HIS A 78 -3.49 -5.97 -3.85
N LYS A 79 -2.90 -7.02 -4.44
CA LYS A 79 -3.68 -8.15 -4.95
C LYS A 79 -4.42 -8.88 -3.84
N LEU A 80 -3.73 -9.13 -2.71
CA LEU A 80 -4.32 -9.74 -1.51
C LEU A 80 -5.45 -8.92 -0.90
N ASP A 81 -5.33 -7.58 -0.95
CA ASP A 81 -6.37 -6.69 -0.44
C ASP A 81 -7.58 -6.60 -1.40
N SER A 82 -7.34 -6.63 -2.72
CA SER A 82 -8.39 -6.53 -3.74
C SER A 82 -9.30 -7.76 -3.89
N ASP A 83 -8.84 -8.95 -3.47
CA ASP A 83 -9.64 -10.19 -3.54
C ASP A 83 -10.73 -10.28 -2.45
N ASN A 84 -10.76 -9.36 -1.47
CA ASN A 84 -11.57 -9.51 -0.24
C ASN A 84 -12.66 -8.48 0.04
N GLY A 85 -12.97 -7.59 -0.89
CA GLY A 85 -14.14 -6.74 -0.71
C GLY A 85 -14.00 -5.39 -1.37
N ALA A 86 -15.14 -4.93 -1.89
CA ALA A 86 -15.29 -3.58 -2.39
C ALA A 86 -14.75 -2.56 -1.38
N ILE A 87 -13.84 -1.70 -1.83
CA ILE A 87 -13.48 -0.50 -1.07
C ILE A 87 -14.72 0.40 -1.02
N ASP A 88 -15.22 0.63 0.19
CA ASP A 88 -16.19 1.69 0.42
C ASP A 88 -15.46 3.02 0.54
N LEU A 89 -15.50 3.81 -0.54
CA LEU A 89 -14.87 5.13 -0.60
C LEU A 89 -15.39 6.09 0.47
N THR A 90 -16.64 5.94 0.90
CA THR A 90 -17.23 6.82 1.92
C THR A 90 -16.58 6.62 3.28
N THR A 91 -16.05 5.42 3.53
CA THR A 91 -15.29 5.11 4.76
C THR A 91 -13.78 5.22 4.56
N ALA A 92 -13.26 4.83 3.39
CA ALA A 92 -11.82 4.78 3.13
C ALA A 92 -11.19 6.18 2.96
N LEU A 93 -11.87 7.11 2.28
CA LEU A 93 -11.34 8.46 2.04
C LEU A 93 -11.20 9.29 3.34
N PRO A 94 -12.17 9.30 4.28
CA PRO A 94 -11.99 9.97 5.56
C PRO A 94 -10.81 9.44 6.39
N LYS A 95 -10.57 8.13 6.36
CA LYS A 95 -9.41 7.53 7.04
C LYS A 95 -8.08 7.99 6.44
N LEU A 96 -8.01 8.03 5.11
CA LEU A 96 -6.84 8.57 4.39
C LEU A 96 -6.61 10.05 4.75
N ALA A 97 -7.67 10.85 4.77
CA ALA A 97 -7.59 12.26 5.15
C ALA A 97 -7.03 12.44 6.56
N ALA A 98 -7.55 11.71 7.55
CA ALA A 98 -7.05 11.75 8.93
C ALA A 98 -5.55 11.41 9.02
N ALA A 99 -5.10 10.38 8.31
CA ALA A 99 -3.69 10.00 8.27
C ALA A 99 -2.80 11.08 7.63
N VAL A 100 -3.28 11.79 6.62
CA VAL A 100 -2.56 12.92 6.00
C VAL A 100 -2.54 14.13 6.94
N GLU A 101 -3.64 14.44 7.62
CA GLU A 101 -3.68 15.52 8.62
C GLU A 101 -2.66 15.29 9.73
N GLU A 102 -2.59 14.06 10.26
CA GLU A 102 -1.67 13.67 11.31
C GLU A 102 -0.20 13.76 10.86
N ASN A 103 0.12 13.19 9.71
CA ASN A 103 1.50 13.08 9.23
C ASN A 103 2.04 14.39 8.66
N CYS A 104 1.20 15.18 7.99
CA CYS A 104 1.62 16.38 7.27
C CYS A 104 1.25 17.69 8.00
N ARG A 105 0.49 17.62 9.11
CA ARG A 105 0.00 18.78 9.88
C ARG A 105 -0.76 19.81 9.05
N VAL A 106 -1.46 19.34 8.03
CA VAL A 106 -2.36 20.13 7.17
C VAL A 106 -3.81 19.80 7.51
N ARG A 107 -4.77 20.66 7.16
CA ARG A 107 -6.19 20.32 7.23
C ARG A 107 -6.65 19.65 5.94
N VAL A 108 -7.36 18.54 6.04
CA VAL A 108 -7.89 17.76 4.92
C VAL A 108 -9.37 17.50 5.17
N SER A 109 -10.21 17.89 4.20
CA SER A 109 -11.65 17.65 4.25
C SER A 109 -12.07 16.69 3.13
N VAL A 110 -12.90 15.70 3.46
CA VAL A 110 -13.50 14.78 2.48
C VAL A 110 -14.95 15.14 2.29
N ASN A 111 -15.34 15.44 1.04
CA ASN A 111 -16.72 15.72 0.67
C ASN A 111 -17.23 14.64 -0.28
N THR A 112 -18.11 13.78 0.22
CA THR A 112 -18.85 12.81 -0.59
C THR A 112 -20.30 13.26 -0.69
N SER A 113 -20.79 13.54 -1.90
CA SER A 113 -22.19 13.86 -2.13
C SER A 113 -23.05 12.60 -2.07
N ALA A 114 -24.16 12.64 -1.33
CA ALA A 114 -25.05 11.52 -1.03
C ALA A 114 -25.87 10.99 -2.23
N GLY A 115 -25.40 11.21 -3.47
CA GLY A 115 -26.04 10.77 -4.71
C GLY A 115 -25.03 10.24 -5.74
N SER A 116 -23.82 9.85 -5.32
CA SER A 116 -22.83 9.34 -6.26
C SER A 116 -23.31 8.04 -6.91
N VAL A 117 -23.18 7.97 -8.23
CA VAL A 117 -23.43 6.76 -9.03
C VAL A 117 -22.72 5.56 -8.38
N PRO A 118 -23.39 4.41 -8.23
CA PRO A 118 -22.73 3.20 -7.73
C PRO A 118 -21.51 2.87 -8.59
N VAL A 119 -20.32 2.95 -8.01
CA VAL A 119 -19.08 2.55 -8.67
C VAL A 119 -18.84 1.07 -8.43
N SER A 120 -18.32 0.37 -9.45
CA SER A 120 -17.92 -1.02 -9.27
C SER A 120 -16.78 -1.10 -8.25
N ALA A 121 -16.64 -2.25 -7.57
CA ALA A 121 -15.55 -2.48 -6.61
C ALA A 121 -14.18 -2.16 -7.21
N GLN A 122 -13.96 -2.52 -8.48
CA GLN A 122 -12.72 -2.24 -9.19
C GLN A 122 -12.49 -0.74 -9.39
N VAL A 123 -13.52 0.02 -9.77
CA VAL A 123 -13.44 1.48 -9.93
C VAL A 123 -13.20 2.15 -8.57
N ALA A 124 -13.87 1.70 -7.51
CA ALA A 124 -13.68 2.22 -6.16
C ALA A 124 -12.22 2.06 -5.69
N VAL A 125 -11.63 0.89 -5.95
CA VAL A 125 -10.21 0.64 -5.67
C VAL A 125 -9.30 1.58 -6.44
N GLN A 126 -9.53 1.77 -7.75
CA GLN A 126 -8.69 2.67 -8.55
C GLN A 126 -8.82 4.13 -8.10
N LEU A 127 -10.03 4.60 -7.82
CA LEU A 127 -10.27 5.96 -7.32
C LEU A 127 -9.54 6.19 -5.99
N TYR A 128 -9.65 5.24 -5.05
CA TYR A 128 -8.92 5.33 -3.79
C TYR A 128 -7.40 5.43 -3.99
N ARG A 129 -6.83 4.63 -4.91
CA ARG A 129 -5.39 4.68 -5.21
C ARG A 129 -4.95 5.98 -5.87
N ILE A 130 -5.75 6.51 -6.80
CA ILE A 130 -5.49 7.81 -7.43
C ILE A 130 -5.45 8.90 -6.34
N THR A 131 -6.43 8.89 -5.43
CA THR A 131 -6.46 9.86 -4.33
C THR A 131 -5.27 9.69 -3.39
N GLN A 132 -4.92 8.46 -3.02
CA GLN A 132 -3.78 8.17 -2.16
C GLN A 132 -2.45 8.67 -2.74
N GLU A 133 -2.21 8.47 -4.04
CA GLU A 133 -0.97 8.93 -4.68
C GLU A 133 -0.95 10.46 -4.82
N ALA A 134 -2.10 11.10 -5.02
CA ALA A 134 -2.20 12.54 -5.17
C ALA A 134 -1.97 13.32 -3.85
N VAL A 135 -2.24 12.70 -2.69
CA VAL A 135 -2.04 13.31 -1.36
C VAL A 135 -0.72 12.94 -0.71
N ARG A 136 0.12 12.16 -1.40
CA ARG A 136 1.44 11.75 -0.96
C ARG A 136 2.47 12.84 -1.23
#